data_AF-X1V8E3-F1
#
_entry.id   AF-X1V8E3-F1
#
_cell.length_a   1.000
_cell.length_b   1.000
_cell.length_c   1.000
_cell.angle_alpha   90.00
_cell.angle_beta   90.00
_cell.angle_gamma   90.00
#
_symmetry.space_group_name_H-M   'P 1'
#
loop_
_entity.id
_entity.type
_entity.pdbx_description
1 polymer ?
#
loop_
_entity_poly.entity_id
_entity_poly.type
_entity_poly.pdbx_seq_one_letter_code
_entity_poly.pdbx_strand_id
1 'polypeptide(L)'
;GKRVDVTVKVKNIDPYWDHVIACVVEVDGLRFIDELQIIRSGETNSYSGAFLMAGGDVTIYAYTYYPEDTEWILDDTAEKDVALTEVFEGTISKKELEYDEAQDSIPVYNIPQGQRVYHR
;
A
#
# COMPACT_ATOMS: atom_id res chain seq x y z
N GLY A 1 0.97 -2.31 -9.64
CA GLY A 1 0.59 -1.73 -8.33
C GLY A 1 -0.44 -2.62 -7.65
N LYS A 2 -0.50 -2.58 -6.32
CA LYS A 2 -1.49 -3.30 -5.51
C LYS A 2 -2.67 -2.37 -5.21
N ARG A 3 -3.89 -2.86 -5.41
CA ARG A 3 -5.10 -2.10 -5.04
C ARG A 3 -5.19 -2.01 -3.52
N VAL A 4 -5.41 -0.81 -3.02
CA VAL A 4 -5.64 -0.53 -1.60
C VAL A 4 -7.04 0.04 -1.48
N ASP A 5 -7.91 -0.67 -0.76
CA ASP A 5 -9.24 -0.20 -0.38
C ASP A 5 -9.16 0.63 0.90
N VAL A 6 -9.80 1.78 0.90
CA VAL A 6 -9.80 2.73 2.01
C VAL A 6 -11.24 3.01 2.40
N THR A 7 -11.49 3.10 3.70
CA THR A 7 -12.77 3.55 4.24
C THR A 7 -12.51 4.57 5.33
N VAL A 8 -13.12 5.74 5.19
CA VAL A 8 -13.11 6.82 6.19
C VAL A 8 -14.47 6.85 6.86
N LYS A 9 -14.49 6.84 8.20
CA LYS A 9 -15.72 6.97 8.98
C LYS A 9 -15.77 8.36 9.57
N VAL A 10 -16.85 9.09 9.29
CA VAL A 10 -17.05 10.46 9.77
C VAL A 10 -18.30 10.49 10.63
N LYS A 11 -18.18 11.07 11.82
CA LYS A 11 -19.30 11.26 12.75
C LYS A 11 -19.72 12.72 12.77
N ASN A 12 -21.00 12.98 12.57
CA ASN A 12 -21.54 14.29 12.89
C ASN A 12 -21.68 14.40 14.42
N ILE A 13 -20.90 15.28 15.04
CA ILE A 13 -20.90 15.51 16.49
C ILE A 13 -21.89 16.58 16.93
N ASP A 14 -22.50 17.32 16.00
CA ASP A 14 -23.58 18.25 16.30
C ASP A 14 -24.80 17.45 16.78
N PRO A 15 -25.30 17.70 18.01
CA PRO A 15 -26.43 16.96 18.55
C PRO A 15 -27.80 17.48 18.06
N TYR A 16 -27.84 18.57 17.30
CA TYR A 16 -29.09 19.22 16.89
C TYR A 16 -29.35 19.20 15.39
N TRP A 17 -28.29 19.25 14.57
CA TRP A 17 -28.44 19.46 13.13
C TRP A 17 -27.84 18.34 12.30
N ASP A 18 -28.51 18.03 11.19
CA ASP A 18 -27.99 17.21 10.10
C ASP A 18 -27.08 18.09 9.24
N HIS A 19 -25.88 17.58 8.90
CA HIS A 19 -24.89 18.36 8.16
C HIS A 19 -24.57 17.71 6.83
N VAL A 20 -24.47 18.53 5.77
CA VAL A 20 -23.81 18.12 4.53
C VAL A 20 -22.32 18.12 4.79
N ILE A 21 -21.68 16.96 4.65
CA ILE A 21 -20.25 16.80 4.88
C ILE A 21 -19.64 16.24 3.61
N ALA A 22 -18.59 16.89 3.11
CA ALA A 22 -17.74 16.36 2.07
C ALA A 22 -16.55 15.64 2.71
N CYS A 23 -16.13 14.53 2.11
CA CYS A 23 -14.90 13.84 2.45
C CYS A 23 -14.00 13.75 1.21
N VAL A 24 -12.80 14.30 1.32
CA VAL A 24 -11.77 14.24 0.28
C VAL A 24 -10.61 13.42 0.81
N VAL A 25 -10.21 12.39 0.06
CA VAL A 25 -9.07 11.56 0.44
C VAL A 25 -8.09 11.49 -0.72
N GLU A 26 -6.82 11.74 -0.42
CA GLU A 26 -5.74 11.78 -1.39
C GLU A 26 -4.52 10.97 -0.95
N VAL A 27 -3.74 10.58 -1.96
CA VAL A 27 -2.42 9.94 -1.82
C VAL A 27 -1.54 10.49 -2.94
N ASP A 28 -0.31 10.89 -2.61
CA ASP A 28 0.63 11.50 -3.56
C ASP A 28 0.03 12.70 -4.36
N GLY A 29 -0.85 13.47 -3.71
CA GLY A 29 -1.57 14.60 -4.31
C GLY A 29 -2.70 14.22 -5.29
N LEU A 30 -3.06 12.94 -5.38
CA LEU A 30 -4.17 12.45 -6.20
C LEU A 30 -5.36 12.06 -5.33
N ARG A 31 -6.51 12.69 -5.60
CA ARG A 31 -7.78 12.36 -4.94
C ARG A 31 -8.35 11.06 -5.48
N PHE A 32 -8.81 10.19 -4.57
CA PHE A 32 -9.51 8.95 -4.91
C PHE A 32 -10.82 8.75 -4.13
N ILE A 33 -11.11 9.62 -3.17
CA ILE A 33 -12.45 9.86 -2.62
C ILE A 33 -12.70 11.37 -2.72
N ASP A 34 -13.82 11.76 -3.28
CA ASP A 34 -14.31 13.14 -3.34
C ASP A 34 -15.84 13.06 -3.40
N GLU A 35 -16.45 12.90 -2.23
CA GLU A 35 -17.87 12.57 -2.07
C GLU A 35 -18.51 13.42 -0.99
N LEU A 36 -19.82 13.66 -1.11
CA LEU A 36 -20.62 14.40 -0.13
C LEU A 36 -21.79 13.54 0.36
N GLN A 37 -22.09 13.61 1.65
CA GLN A 37 -23.25 12.98 2.26
C GLN A 37 -23.88 13.90 3.29
N ILE A 38 -25.20 13.77 3.47
CA ILE A 38 -25.86 14.31 4.67
C ILE A 38 -25.65 13.29 5.78
N ILE A 39 -24.97 13.68 6.86
CA ILE A 39 -24.81 12.86 8.06
C ILE A 39 -25.71 13.45 9.15
N ARG A 40 -26.67 12.66 9.62
CA ARG A 40 -27.63 13.13 10.63
C ARG A 40 -26.95 13.41 11.95
N SER A 41 -27.59 14.25 12.77
CA SER A 41 -27.15 14.54 14.13
C SER A 41 -26.76 13.26 14.88
N GLY A 42 -25.52 13.22 15.38
CA GLY A 42 -24.97 12.09 16.13
C GLY A 42 -24.64 10.83 15.34
N GLU A 43 -25.01 10.71 14.06
CA GLU A 43 -24.76 9.53 13.22
C GLU A 43 -23.32 9.48 12.69
N THR A 44 -22.90 8.30 12.25
CA THR A 44 -21.59 8.05 11.62
C THR A 44 -21.80 7.37 10.29
N ASN A 45 -21.30 7.98 9.22
CA ASN A 45 -21.32 7.40 7.88
C ASN A 45 -19.92 7.04 7.41
N SER A 46 -19.85 6.28 6.32
CA SER A 46 -18.60 5.83 5.70
C SER A 46 -18.48 6.37 4.28
N TYR A 47 -17.26 6.76 3.93
CA TYR A 47 -16.82 7.08 2.58
C TYR A 47 -15.80 6.03 2.17
N SER A 48 -15.94 5.44 0.98
CA SER A 48 -15.11 4.33 0.54
C SER A 48 -14.57 4.56 -0.86
N GLY A 49 -13.31 4.24 -1.05
CA GLY A 49 -12.63 4.38 -2.34
C GLY A 49 -11.40 3.50 -2.39
N ALA A 50 -10.70 3.53 -3.51
CA ALA A 50 -9.49 2.74 -3.68
C ALA A 50 -8.53 3.42 -4.64
N PHE A 51 -7.24 3.13 -4.45
CA PHE A 51 -6.17 3.55 -5.36
C PHE A 51 -5.24 2.37 -5.69
N LEU A 52 -4.42 2.54 -6.73
CA LEU A 52 -3.38 1.57 -7.11
C LEU A 52 -2.03 2.05 -6.59
N MET A 53 -1.48 1.34 -5.60
CA MET A 53 -0.19 1.65 -5.01
C MET A 53 0.94 1.03 -5.84
N ALA A 54 1.84 1.84 -6.39
CA ALA A 54 2.89 1.36 -7.29
C ALA A 54 3.96 0.49 -6.60
N GLY A 55 4.17 0.68 -5.29
CA GLY A 55 5.17 0.04 -4.45
C GLY A 55 5.66 1.03 -3.37
N GLY A 56 6.40 0.57 -2.37
CA GLY A 56 6.92 1.42 -1.28
C GLY A 56 5.91 1.68 -0.17
N ASP A 57 6.13 2.78 0.56
CA ASP A 57 5.24 3.29 1.60
C ASP A 57 4.61 4.58 1.11
N VAL A 58 3.32 4.80 1.41
CA VAL A 58 2.60 6.04 1.10
C VAL A 58 1.88 6.56 2.33
N THR A 59 1.67 7.88 2.38
CA THR A 59 0.81 8.52 3.38
C THR A 59 -0.50 8.91 2.71
N ILE A 60 -1.61 8.47 3.29
CA ILE A 60 -2.96 8.85 2.87
C ILE A 60 -3.41 10.02 3.73
N TYR A 61 -3.95 11.05 3.10
CA TYR A 61 -4.57 12.20 3.78
C TYR A 61 -6.07 12.19 3.55
N ALA A 62 -6.85 12.40 4.59
CA ALA A 62 -8.30 12.56 4.55
C ALA A 62 -8.69 13.89 5.17
N TYR A 63 -9.62 14.57 4.50
CA TYR A 63 -10.12 15.88 4.89
C TYR A 63 -11.65 15.84 4.91
N THR A 64 -12.27 16.46 5.91
CA THR A 64 -13.71 16.73 5.89
C THR A 64 -13.97 18.22 5.70
N TYR A 65 -15.07 18.54 5.03
CA TYR A 65 -15.51 19.91 4.84
C TYR A 65 -17.02 19.99 5.07
N TYR A 66 -17.49 21.11 5.59
CA TYR A 66 -18.91 21.47 5.59
C TYR A 66 -19.10 22.77 4.79
N PRO A 67 -20.28 22.98 4.19
CA PRO A 67 -20.56 24.21 3.48
C PRO A 67 -20.94 25.32 4.46
N GLU A 68 -20.37 26.51 4.27
CA GLU A 68 -20.83 27.76 4.88
C GLU A 68 -21.10 28.76 3.75
N ASP A 69 -22.36 29.14 3.57
CA ASP A 69 -22.85 29.94 2.43
C ASP A 69 -22.38 29.41 1.07
N THR A 70 -21.37 30.06 0.46
CA THR A 70 -20.81 29.69 -0.85
C THR A 70 -19.43 29.04 -0.76
N GLU A 71 -18.91 28.85 0.45
CA GLU A 71 -17.57 28.32 0.70
C GLU A 71 -17.64 26.92 1.33
N TRP A 72 -16.60 26.12 1.09
CA TRP A 72 -16.39 24.85 1.77
C TRP A 72 -15.33 25.06 2.84
N ILE A 73 -15.74 24.95 4.09
CA ILE A 73 -14.87 25.17 5.25
C ILE A 73 -14.24 23.84 5.63
N LEU A 74 -12.91 23.85 5.74
CA LEU A 74 -12.17 22.69 6.25
C LEU A 74 -12.56 22.46 7.70
N ASP A 75 -12.94 21.22 8.00
CA ASP A 75 -13.44 20.80 9.31
C ASP A 75 -12.37 20.01 10.06
N ASP A 76 -12.13 18.76 9.65
CA ASP A 76 -11.12 17.88 10.24
C ASP A 76 -10.12 17.35 9.20
N THR A 77 -8.98 16.88 9.71
CA THR A 77 -7.93 16.22 8.93
C THR A 77 -7.46 14.96 9.64
N ALA A 78 -7.21 13.90 8.88
CA ALA A 78 -6.60 12.67 9.36
C ALA A 78 -5.56 12.16 8.35
N GLU A 79 -4.52 11.50 8.84
CA GLU A 79 -3.48 10.90 7.99
C GLU A 79 -3.19 9.46 8.41
N LYS A 80 -2.74 8.64 7.44
CA LYS A 80 -2.36 7.26 7.70
C LYS A 80 -1.28 6.76 6.75
N ASP A 81 -0.17 6.30 7.32
CA ASP A 81 0.86 5.58 6.55
C ASP A 81 0.42 4.16 6.22
N VAL A 82 0.65 3.76 4.97
CA VAL A 82 0.34 2.44 4.42
C VAL A 82 1.58 1.91 3.70
N ALA A 83 2.03 0.74 4.14
CA ALA A 83 3.14 0.00 3.56
C ALA A 83 2.63 -1.31 2.93
N LEU A 84 3.15 -1.67 1.75
CA LEU A 84 2.94 -3.02 1.23
C LEU A 84 3.91 -3.98 1.91
N THR A 85 3.43 -4.86 2.79
CA THR A 85 4.24 -5.99 3.24
C THR A 85 4.49 -6.93 2.06
N GLU A 86 5.77 -7.18 1.75
CA GLU A 86 6.16 -8.27 0.85
C GLU A 86 5.69 -9.59 1.47
N VAL A 87 4.67 -10.20 0.87
CA VAL A 87 4.40 -11.62 1.13
C VAL A 87 5.47 -12.36 0.34
N PHE A 88 6.57 -12.73 1.00
CA PHE A 88 7.47 -13.75 0.46
C PHE A 88 6.67 -15.06 0.39
N GLU A 89 5.98 -15.31 -0.72
CA GLU A 89 5.60 -16.67 -1.13
C GLU A 89 6.86 -17.42 -1.61
N GLY A 90 7.85 -17.51 -0.73
CA GLY A 90 9.09 -18.22 -0.94
C GLY A 90 9.09 -19.48 -0.09
N THR A 91 8.34 -20.52 -0.48
CA THR A 91 8.72 -21.87 -0.07
C THR A 91 9.95 -22.23 -0.87
N ILE A 92 11.13 -21.91 -0.34
CA ILE A 92 12.35 -22.64 -0.69
C ILE A 92 12.12 -24.07 -0.20
N SER A 93 11.54 -24.89 -1.06
CA SER A 93 11.55 -26.34 -0.89
C SER A 93 12.99 -26.77 -1.16
N LYS A 94 13.77 -26.83 -0.08
CA LYS A 94 15.09 -27.46 0.06
C LYS A 94 15.51 -28.20 -1.21
N LYS A 95 16.36 -27.59 -2.04
CA LYS A 95 17.10 -28.38 -3.04
C LYS A 95 18.14 -29.17 -2.25
N GLU A 96 17.88 -30.45 -2.02
CA GLU A 96 18.90 -31.37 -1.54
C GLU A 96 19.94 -31.49 -2.64
N LEU A 97 21.16 -31.01 -2.35
CA LEU A 97 22.33 -31.45 -3.08
C LEU A 97 22.80 -32.71 -2.34
N GLU A 98 22.32 -33.87 -2.75
CA GLU A 98 22.96 -35.13 -2.36
C GLU A 98 24.30 -35.18 -3.09
N TYR A 99 25.37 -34.92 -2.34
CA TYR A 99 26.71 -35.27 -2.76
C TYR A 99 26.91 -36.73 -2.39
N ASP A 100 26.65 -37.63 -3.33
CA ASP A 100 27.01 -39.04 -3.17
C ASP A 100 28.54 -39.14 -3.31
N GLU A 101 29.23 -39.52 -2.23
CA GLU A 101 30.70 -39.61 -2.17
C GLU A 101 31.28 -40.74 -3.04
N ALA A 102 30.56 -41.21 -4.06
CA ALA A 102 31.19 -41.92 -5.15
C ALA A 102 32.13 -40.93 -5.87
N GLN A 103 33.44 -41.15 -5.75
CA GLN A 103 34.45 -40.54 -6.62
C GLN A 103 34.16 -40.90 -8.07
N ASP A 104 33.15 -40.28 -8.68
CA ASP A 104 33.00 -40.28 -10.12
C ASP A 104 33.65 -39.01 -10.65
N SER A 105 34.59 -39.22 -11.55
CA SER A 105 35.41 -38.14 -12.10
C SER A 105 34.49 -37.25 -12.91
N ILE A 106 34.18 -36.04 -12.43
CA ILE A 106 33.44 -35.05 -13.22
C ILE A 106 34.22 -34.86 -14.52
N PRO A 107 33.70 -35.29 -15.69
CA PRO A 107 34.48 -35.21 -16.91
C PRO A 107 34.54 -33.74 -17.33
N VAL A 108 35.65 -33.08 -17.03
CA VAL A 108 35.95 -31.75 -17.54
C VAL A 108 36.37 -31.89 -19.00
N TYR A 109 35.44 -31.68 -19.93
CA TYR A 109 35.77 -31.50 -21.34
C TYR A 109 35.82 -30.01 -21.70
N ASN A 110 36.80 -29.63 -22.52
CA ASN A 110 37.14 -28.28 -23.00
C ASN A 110 37.92 -27.36 -22.04
N ILE A 111 39.00 -27.84 -21.42
CA ILE A 111 40.08 -26.93 -21.00
C ILE A 111 40.95 -26.65 -22.23
N PRO A 112 41.04 -25.40 -22.73
CA PRO A 112 41.99 -25.06 -23.78
C PRO A 112 43.42 -25.34 -23.25
N GLN A 113 44.16 -26.22 -23.91
CA GLN A 113 45.56 -26.48 -23.58
C GLN A 113 46.38 -25.20 -23.77
N GLY A 114 46.92 -24.62 -22.69
CA GLY A 114 47.90 -23.55 -22.85
C GLY A 114 48.26 -22.66 -21.66
N GLN A 115 47.59 -22.71 -20.51
CA GLN A 115 47.93 -21.77 -19.42
C GLN A 115 48.39 -22.48 -18.13
N ARG A 116 49.71 -22.58 -17.99
CA ARG A 116 50.36 -22.85 -16.71
C ARG A 116 50.14 -21.63 -15.81
N VAL A 117 49.45 -21.81 -14.69
CA VAL A 117 49.43 -20.82 -13.60
C VAL A 117 50.34 -21.36 -12.50
N TYR A 118 51.56 -20.81 -12.42
CA TYR A 118 52.39 -20.95 -11.24
C TYR A 118 51.77 -20.10 -10.12
N HIS A 119 51.51 -20.71 -8.97
CA HIS A 119 51.39 -19.96 -7.72
C HIS A 119 52.59 -20.30 -6.84
N ARG A 120 53.17 -19.25 -6.27
CA ARG A 120 54.44 -19.21 -5.55
C ARG A 120 54.36 -19.90 -4.20
#